data_AF-A0A9P0AQF0-F1
#
_entry.id   AF-A0A9P0AQF0-F1
#
_cell.length_a   1.000
_cell.length_b   1.000
_cell.length_c   1.000
_cell.angle_alpha   90.00
_cell.angle_beta   90.00
_cell.angle_gamma   90.00
#
_symmetry.space_group_name_H-M   'P 1'
#
loop_
_entity.id
_entity.type
_entity.pdbx_description
1 polymer ?
#
loop_
_entity_poly.entity_id
_entity_poly.type
_entity_poly.pdbx_seq_one_letter_code
_entity_poly.pdbx_strand_id
1 'polypeptide(L)'
;MPSKIKHSESSSVLDNKLRPHQDELLHLAELAGVYIDPKVFRILVELLNMGVDPTTITKLLTTIQKNSDKHKQHSAQRRSEK
;
A
#
# COMPACT_ATOMS: atom_id res chain seq x y z
N MET A 1 -18.97 -37.30 7.45
CA MET A 1 -18.89 -35.83 7.34
C MET A 1 -17.64 -35.37 8.06
N PRO A 2 -16.67 -34.78 7.36
CA PRO A 2 -16.58 -33.31 7.39
C PRO A 2 -16.28 -32.67 6.03
N SER A 3 -16.91 -31.52 5.82
CA SER A 3 -16.82 -30.65 4.65
C SER A 3 -15.43 -30.01 4.52
N LYS A 4 -14.75 -30.24 3.40
CA LYS A 4 -13.61 -29.40 2.99
C LYS A 4 -14.12 -28.34 2.02
N ILE A 5 -14.51 -27.20 2.58
CA ILE A 5 -14.63 -25.96 1.83
C ILE A 5 -13.19 -25.47 1.59
N LYS A 6 -12.71 -25.55 0.35
CA LYS A 6 -11.51 -24.83 -0.08
C LYS A 6 -11.93 -23.68 -0.98
N HIS A 7 -11.97 -22.51 -0.34
CA HIS A 7 -11.71 -21.17 -0.83
C HIS A 7 -11.50 -21.00 -2.34
N SER A 8 -12.54 -20.47 -3.00
CA SER A 8 -12.49 -19.25 -3.83
C SER A 8 -11.21 -19.02 -4.65
N GLU A 9 -11.02 -19.81 -5.71
CA GLU A 9 -10.23 -19.41 -6.88
C GLU A 9 -11.05 -18.39 -7.70
N SER A 10 -10.76 -17.09 -7.57
CA SER A 10 -11.21 -16.04 -8.53
C SER A 10 -10.40 -14.74 -8.37
N SER A 11 -9.08 -14.82 -8.17
CA SER A 11 -8.20 -13.65 -7.99
C SER A 11 -7.58 -13.11 -9.29
N SER A 12 -7.97 -13.61 -10.47
CA SER A 12 -7.32 -13.30 -11.76
C SER A 12 -8.05 -12.24 -12.62
N VAL A 13 -9.06 -11.54 -12.07
CA VAL A 13 -9.90 -10.62 -12.87
C VAL A 13 -9.33 -9.19 -12.93
N LEU A 14 -8.36 -8.86 -12.07
CA LEU A 14 -7.81 -7.50 -11.94
C LEU A 14 -6.50 -7.26 -12.70
N ASP A 15 -5.88 -8.30 -13.25
CA ASP A 15 -4.45 -8.32 -13.65
C ASP A 15 -4.03 -7.27 -14.70
N ASN A 16 -4.95 -6.55 -15.34
CA ASN A 16 -4.61 -5.45 -16.26
C ASN A 16 -5.61 -4.29 -16.32
N LYS A 17 -6.65 -4.26 -15.46
CA LYS A 17 -7.74 -3.28 -15.63
C LYS A 17 -7.48 -1.94 -14.98
N LEU A 18 -6.65 -1.83 -13.94
CA LEU A 18 -6.54 -0.58 -13.18
C LEU A 18 -5.46 0.36 -13.72
N ARG A 19 -4.49 -0.14 -14.49
CA ARG A 19 -3.42 0.68 -15.10
C ARG A 19 -3.93 1.82 -16.00
N PRO A 20 -4.90 1.63 -16.90
CA PRO A 20 -5.38 2.73 -17.74
C PRO A 20 -6.18 3.81 -16.98
N HIS A 21 -6.67 3.51 -15.77
CA HIS A 21 -7.57 4.39 -15.01
C HIS A 21 -6.89 5.06 -13.80
N GLN A 22 -5.55 5.17 -13.79
CA GLN A 22 -4.80 5.70 -12.63
C GLN A 22 -5.26 7.10 -12.21
N ASP A 23 -5.50 8.00 -13.17
CA ASP A 23 -5.90 9.37 -12.87
C ASP A 23 -7.36 9.43 -12.39
N GLU A 24 -8.25 8.58 -12.94
CA GLU A 24 -9.64 8.45 -12.48
C GLU A 24 -9.71 7.86 -11.07
N LEU A 25 -8.91 6.84 -10.78
CA LEU A 25 -8.81 6.22 -9.46
C LEU A 25 -8.26 7.19 -8.41
N LEU A 26 -7.27 8.00 -8.78
CA LEU A 26 -6.75 9.06 -7.92
C LEU A 26 -7.84 10.10 -7.64
N HIS A 27 -8.56 10.55 -8.67
CA HIS A 27 -9.66 11.49 -8.48
C HIS A 27 -10.77 10.92 -7.59
N LEU A 28 -11.13 9.64 -7.75
CA LEU A 28 -12.07 8.95 -6.86
C LEU A 28 -11.56 8.91 -5.41
N ALA A 29 -10.26 8.67 -5.21
CA ALA A 29 -9.66 8.70 -3.88
C ALA A 29 -9.75 10.09 -3.24
N GLU A 30 -9.47 11.15 -4.00
CA GLU A 30 -9.61 12.54 -3.56
C GLU A 30 -11.06 12.86 -3.18
N LEU A 31 -12.03 12.46 -4.01
CA LEU A 31 -13.46 12.62 -3.71
C LEU A 31 -13.89 11.87 -2.44
N ALA A 32 -13.25 10.73 -2.14
CA ALA A 32 -13.44 9.98 -0.91
C ALA A 32 -12.71 10.58 0.31
N GLY A 33 -11.99 11.71 0.14
CA GLY A 33 -11.23 12.36 1.20
C GLY A 33 -9.86 11.74 1.47
N VAL A 34 -9.36 10.89 0.57
CA VAL A 34 -8.03 10.29 0.67
C VAL A 34 -7.02 11.18 -0.06
N TYR A 35 -6.27 11.96 0.71
CA TYR A 35 -5.19 12.80 0.20
C TYR A 35 -3.86 12.07 0.31
N ILE A 36 -3.31 11.69 -0.85
CA ILE A 36 -2.06 10.94 -0.95
C ILE A 36 -1.24 11.49 -2.11
N ASP A 37 0.09 11.39 -2.02
CA ASP A 37 0.96 11.77 -3.14
C ASP A 37 0.61 10.93 -4.39
N PRO A 38 0.41 11.56 -5.56
CA PRO A 38 0.01 10.86 -6.78
C PRO A 38 0.97 9.74 -7.20
N LYS A 39 2.27 9.89 -6.96
CA LYS A 39 3.26 8.86 -7.31
C LYS A 39 3.16 7.67 -6.36
N VAL A 40 2.97 7.93 -5.06
CA VAL A 40 2.73 6.88 -4.07
C VAL A 40 1.46 6.12 -4.41
N PHE A 41 0.36 6.81 -4.72
CA PHE A 41 -0.88 6.17 -5.13
C PHE A 41 -0.71 5.25 -6.34
N ARG A 42 -0.02 5.74 -7.39
CA ARG A 42 0.28 4.94 -8.59
C ARG A 42 1.03 3.66 -8.25
N ILE A 43 2.04 3.74 -7.39
CA ILE A 43 2.80 2.56 -6.93
C ILE A 43 1.87 1.57 -6.22
N LEU A 44 0.97 2.04 -5.35
CA LEU A 44 0.03 1.15 -4.65
C LEU A 44 -0.88 0.42 -5.62
N VAL A 45 -1.44 1.13 -6.60
CA VAL A 45 -2.30 0.52 -7.63
C VAL A 45 -1.51 -0.44 -8.52
N GLU A 46 -0.24 -0.16 -8.83
CA GLU A 46 0.63 -1.08 -9.56
C GLU A 46 0.93 -2.36 -8.79
N LEU A 47 1.20 -2.27 -7.48
CA LEU A 47 1.37 -3.43 -6.61
C LEU A 47 0.11 -4.31 -6.60
N LEU A 48 -1.06 -3.68 -6.50
CA LEU A 48 -2.34 -4.39 -6.55
C LEU A 48 -2.56 -5.08 -7.91
N ASN A 49 -2.21 -4.43 -9.02
CA ASN A 49 -2.28 -5.04 -10.36
C ASN A 49 -1.31 -6.22 -10.54
N MET A 50 -0.20 -6.26 -9.80
CA MET A 50 0.72 -7.41 -9.80
C MET A 50 0.24 -8.56 -8.90
N GLY A 51 -0.95 -8.45 -8.31
CA GLY A 51 -1.51 -9.47 -7.42
C GLY A 51 -0.92 -9.45 -6.02
N VAL A 52 -0.24 -8.36 -5.61
CA VAL A 52 0.26 -8.22 -4.24
C VAL A 52 -0.91 -7.98 -3.30
N ASP A 53 -1.04 -8.83 -2.28
CA ASP A 53 -2.11 -8.73 -1.29
C ASP A 53 -2.10 -7.36 -0.54
N PRO A 54 -3.24 -6.66 -0.43
CA PRO A 54 -3.33 -5.36 0.25
C PRO A 54 -2.83 -5.37 1.69
N THR A 55 -3.02 -6.48 2.41
CA THR A 55 -2.56 -6.64 3.80
C THR A 55 -1.03 -6.67 3.84
N THR A 56 -0.39 -7.27 2.85
CA THR A 56 1.07 -7.30 2.71
C THR A 56 1.62 -5.89 2.46
N ILE A 57 1.00 -5.14 1.55
CA ILE A 57 1.37 -3.74 1.28
C ILE A 57 1.24 -2.90 2.56
N THR A 58 0.14 -3.06 3.29
CA THR A 58 -0.12 -2.35 4.56
C THR A 58 0.95 -2.65 5.62
N LYS A 59 1.33 -3.92 5.80
CA LYS A 59 2.39 -4.33 6.73
C LYS A 59 3.74 -3.74 6.36
N LEU A 60 4.07 -3.70 5.08
CA LEU A 60 5.31 -3.11 4.58
C LEU A 60 5.37 -1.61 4.89
N LEU A 61 4.33 -0.85 4.53
CA LEU A 61 4.26 0.59 4.79
C LEU A 61 4.35 0.91 6.29
N THR A 62 3.63 0.14 7.12
CA THR A 62 3.70 0.28 8.59
C THR A 62 5.11 0.05 9.13
N THR A 63 5.84 -0.91 8.54
CA THR A 63 7.23 -1.21 8.94
C THR A 63 8.17 -0.08 8.53
N ILE A 64 8.02 0.46 7.32
CA ILE A 64 8.80 1.60 6.82
C ILE A 64 8.56 2.85 7.69
N GLN A 65 7.32 3.13 8.05
CA GLN A 65 6.96 4.25 8.92
C GLN A 65 7.65 4.13 10.28
N LYS A 66 7.51 2.98 10.95
CA LYS A 66 8.14 2.71 12.26
C LYS A 66 9.66 2.86 12.23
N ASN A 67 10.32 2.47 11.15
CA ASN A 67 11.78 2.59 11.02
C ASN A 67 12.22 4.03 10.73
N SER A 68 11.41 4.80 10.00
CA SER A 68 11.69 6.22 9.72
C SER A 68 11.68 7.05 11.01
N ASP A 69 10.77 6.77 11.93
CA ASP A 69 10.68 7.47 13.22
C ASP A 69 11.89 7.19 14.11
N LYS A 70 12.35 5.93 14.15
CA LYS A 70 13.57 5.55 14.89
C LYS A 70 14.81 6.24 14.35
N HIS A 71 14.92 6.41 13.03
CA HIS A 71 16.07 7.07 12.43
C HIS A 71 16.11 8.58 12.75
N LYS A 72 14.94 9.24 12.85
CA LYS A 72 14.86 10.64 13.31
C LYS A 72 15.30 10.78 14.76
N GLN A 73 14.90 9.87 15.65
CA GLN A 73 15.28 9.90 17.07
C GLN A 73 16.79 9.74 17.28
N HIS A 74 17.45 8.83 16.55
CA HIS A 74 18.91 8.65 16.65
C HIS A 74 19.71 9.88 16.17
N SER A 75 19.20 10.62 15.19
CA SER A 75 19.86 11.83 14.70
C SER A 75 19.73 13.04 15.65
N ALA A 76 18.65 13.11 16.43
CA ALA A 76 18.42 14.18 17.41
C ALA A 76 19.33 14.03 18.65
N GLN A 77 19.54 12.79 19.12
CA GLN A 77 20.38 12.51 20.28
C GLN A 77 21.84 12.99 20.09
N ARG A 78 22.39 12.83 18.88
CA ARG A 78 23.78 13.21 18.56
C ARG A 78 24.06 14.71 18.49
N ARG A 79 23.03 15.57 18.47
CA ARG A 79 23.19 17.04 18.47
C ARG A 79 23.22 17.65 19.87
N SER A 80 22.85 16.90 20.91
CA SER A 80 22.83 17.37 22.30
C SER A 80 24.17 17.19 23.05
N GLU A 81 25.17 16.57 22.42
CA GLU A 81 26.49 16.29 23.02
C GLU A 81 27.62 17.21 22.47
N LYS A 82 27.28 18.39 21.93
CA LYS A 82 28.27 19.42 21.56
C LYS A 82 27.97 20.74 22.22
#